data_AF-A0A8D8X963-F1
#
_entry.id   AF-A0A8D8X963-F1
#
_cell.length_a   1.000
_cell.length_b   1.000
_cell.length_c   1.000
_cell.angle_alpha   90.00
_cell.angle_beta   90.00
_cell.angle_gamma   90.00
#
_symmetry.space_group_name_H-M   'P 1'
#
loop_
_entity.id
_entity.type
_entity.pdbx_description
1 polymer ?
#
loop_
_entity_poly.entity_id
_entity_poly.type
_entity_poly.pdbx_seq_one_letter_code
_entity_poly.pdbx_strand_id
1 'polypeptide(L)'
;MCTFFYFLSKFTTSKSDDLLTLRIAEITTTFSKEIASLRQEISFLRFDPRRDKSCSRRTPHRSHSRGRSQSRSSDTCWYHWSFGPSAKKCEQPCKFNQGNDTGTH
;
A
#
# COMPACT_ATOMS: atom_id res chain seq x y z
N MET A 1 -42.59 -46.02 -46.51
CA MET A 1 -41.67 -44.90 -46.82
C MET A 1 -41.60 -43.86 -45.70
N CYS A 2 -42.72 -43.31 -45.19
CA CYS A 2 -42.68 -42.25 -44.15
C CYS A 2 -42.00 -42.64 -42.82
N THR A 3 -42.14 -43.89 -42.36
CA THR A 3 -41.52 -44.38 -41.11
C THR A 3 -40.00 -44.44 -41.19
N PHE A 4 -39.46 -44.77 -42.36
CA PHE A 4 -38.01 -44.86 -42.59
C PHE A 4 -37.36 -43.46 -42.61
N PHE A 5 -38.01 -42.48 -43.26
CA PHE A 5 -37.56 -41.09 -43.24
C PHE A 5 -37.61 -40.46 -41.83
N TYR A 6 -38.65 -40.76 -41.04
CA TYR A 6 -38.73 -40.34 -39.65
C TYR A 6 -37.60 -40.94 -38.80
N PHE A 7 -37.30 -42.23 -38.98
CA PHE A 7 -36.25 -42.91 -38.23
C PHE A 7 -34.85 -42.38 -38.58
N LEU A 8 -34.55 -42.17 -39.87
CA LEU A 8 -33.30 -41.56 -40.30
C LEU A 8 -33.18 -40.11 -39.81
N SER A 9 -34.25 -39.32 -39.90
CA SER A 9 -34.28 -37.95 -39.37
C SER A 9 -33.99 -37.92 -37.87
N LYS A 10 -34.65 -38.78 -37.08
CA LYS A 10 -34.40 -38.93 -35.63
C LYS A 10 -32.99 -39.41 -35.30
N PHE A 11 -32.43 -40.30 -36.11
CA PHE A 11 -31.06 -40.77 -35.94
C PHE A 11 -30.03 -39.66 -36.23
N THR A 12 -30.27 -38.84 -37.26
CA THR A 12 -29.42 -37.68 -37.55
C THR A 12 -29.49 -36.60 -36.48
N THR A 13 -30.67 -36.34 -35.89
CA THR A 13 -30.82 -35.37 -34.78
C THR A 13 -30.15 -35.86 -33.51
N SER A 14 -30.29 -37.16 -33.17
CA SER A 14 -29.61 -37.75 -32.00
C SER A 14 -28.09 -37.55 -32.08
N LYS A 15 -27.50 -37.83 -33.25
CA LYS A 15 -26.06 -37.68 -33.44
C LYS A 15 -25.59 -36.23 -33.37
N SER A 16 -26.40 -35.28 -33.87
CA SER A 16 -26.08 -33.86 -33.71
C SER A 16 -26.18 -33.41 -32.25
N ASP A 17 -27.18 -33.88 -31.51
CA ASP A 17 -27.36 -33.54 -30.10
C ASP A 17 -26.22 -34.11 -29.23
N ASP A 18 -25.77 -35.34 -29.50
CA ASP A 18 -24.60 -35.94 -28.86
C ASP A 18 -23.31 -35.14 -29.14
N LEU A 19 -23.14 -34.66 -30.37
CA LEU A 19 -21.99 -33.82 -30.71
C LEU A 19 -22.06 -32.45 -30.03
N LEU A 20 -23.26 -31.85 -29.96
CA LEU A 20 -23.48 -30.57 -29.28
C LEU A 20 -23.23 -30.69 -27.78
N THR A 21 -23.70 -31.76 -27.13
CA THR A 21 -23.47 -32.01 -25.71
C THR A 21 -21.98 -32.21 -25.40
N LEU A 22 -21.24 -32.92 -26.25
CA LEU A 22 -19.78 -33.03 -26.12
C LEU A 22 -19.08 -31.68 -26.23
N ARG A 23 -19.47 -30.84 -27.19
CA ARG A 23 -18.89 -29.49 -27.34
C ARG A 23 -19.24 -28.58 -26.17
N ILE A 24 -20.46 -28.66 -25.65
CA ILE A 24 -20.88 -27.93 -24.45
C ILE A 24 -20.09 -28.41 -23.23
N ALA A 25 -19.89 -29.73 -23.08
CA ALA A 25 -19.09 -30.28 -22.00
C ALA A 25 -17.62 -29.80 -22.09
N GLU A 26 -17.03 -29.81 -23.27
CA GLU A 26 -15.69 -29.28 -23.51
C GLU A 26 -15.60 -27.80 -23.09
N ILE A 27 -16.50 -26.96 -23.61
CA ILE A 27 -16.55 -25.52 -23.31
C ILE A 27 -16.80 -25.23 -21.82
N THR A 28 -17.67 -26.00 -21.17
CA THR A 28 -17.92 -25.83 -19.72
C THR A 28 -16.70 -26.23 -18.89
N THR A 29 -15.94 -27.24 -19.32
CA THR A 29 -14.69 -27.62 -18.64
C THR A 29 -13.58 -26.60 -18.84
N THR A 30 -13.47 -25.97 -20.02
CA THR A 30 -12.48 -24.92 -20.26
C THR A 30 -12.81 -23.67 -19.45
N PHE A 31 -14.06 -23.20 -19.49
CA PHE A 31 -14.48 -22.03 -18.72
C PHE A 31 -14.37 -22.26 -17.21
N SER A 32 -14.76 -23.42 -16.69
CA SER A 32 -14.62 -23.71 -15.25
C SER A 32 -13.15 -23.70 -14.80
N LYS A 33 -12.22 -24.20 -15.63
CA LYS A 33 -10.78 -24.12 -15.39
C LYS A 33 -10.26 -22.68 -15.40
N GLU A 34 -10.66 -21.88 -16.39
CA GLU A 34 -10.29 -20.46 -16.48
C GLU A 34 -10.81 -19.68 -15.27
N ILE A 35 -12.07 -19.89 -14.87
CA ILE A 35 -12.66 -19.27 -13.68
C ILE A 35 -11.88 -19.68 -12.42
N ALA A 36 -11.51 -20.96 -12.27
CA ALA A 36 -10.71 -21.41 -11.14
C ALA A 36 -9.34 -20.74 -11.09
N SER A 37 -8.65 -20.66 -12.24
CA SER A 37 -7.35 -19.98 -12.38
C SER A 37 -7.45 -18.49 -12.03
N LEU A 38 -8.45 -17.78 -12.58
CA LEU A 38 -8.66 -16.37 -12.29
C LEU A 38 -9.01 -16.13 -10.81
N ARG A 39 -9.81 -17.00 -10.20
CA ARG A 39 -10.11 -16.91 -8.75
C ARG A 39 -8.87 -17.11 -7.90
N GLN A 40 -7.95 -17.97 -8.30
CA GLN A 40 -6.66 -18.17 -7.63
C GLN A 40 -5.73 -16.95 -7.80
N GLU A 41 -5.68 -16.36 -8.99
CA GLU A 41 -4.90 -15.14 -9.22
C GLU A 41 -5.44 -13.96 -8.39
N ILE A 42 -6.77 -13.79 -8.36
CA ILE A 42 -7.43 -12.77 -7.54
C ILE A 42 -7.16 -13.00 -6.06
N SER A 43 -7.16 -14.24 -5.58
CA SER A 43 -6.85 -14.51 -4.16
C SER A 43 -5.42 -14.08 -3.85
N PHE A 44 -4.45 -14.45 -4.69
CA PHE A 44 -3.06 -14.04 -4.53
C PHE A 44 -2.89 -12.51 -4.54
N LEU A 45 -3.54 -11.80 -5.47
CA LEU A 45 -3.49 -10.33 -5.55
C LEU A 45 -4.16 -9.64 -4.35
N ARG A 46 -5.25 -10.21 -3.82
CA ARG A 46 -5.91 -9.71 -2.60
C ARG A 46 -5.05 -9.90 -1.35
N PHE A 47 -4.19 -10.92 -1.33
CA PHE A 47 -3.27 -11.18 -0.24
C PHE A 47 -1.96 -10.39 -0.32
N ASP A 48 -1.77 -9.47 -1.28
CA ASP A 48 -0.55 -8.63 -1.33
C ASP A 48 -0.44 -7.77 -0.05
N PRO A 49 0.46 -8.13 0.89
CA PRO A 49 0.60 -7.43 2.17
C PRO A 49 1.17 -6.02 1.98
N ARG A 50 1.69 -5.71 0.78
CA ARG A 50 2.25 -4.40 0.44
C ARG A 50 1.16 -3.36 0.20
N ARG A 51 -0.04 -3.75 -0.29
CA ARG A 51 -1.17 -2.83 -0.45
C ARG A 51 -1.80 -2.44 0.89
N ASP A 52 -1.95 -3.39 1.82
CA ASP A 52 -2.54 -3.12 3.15
C ASP A 52 -1.62 -2.26 4.04
N LYS A 53 -0.29 -2.41 3.89
CA LYS A 53 0.73 -1.59 4.57
C LYS A 53 0.76 -0.10 4.17
N SER A 54 -0.04 0.31 3.19
CA SER A 54 -0.21 1.74 2.86
C SER A 54 -1.18 2.45 3.82
N CYS A 55 -2.10 1.72 4.46
CA CYS A 55 -3.11 2.23 5.40
C CYS A 55 -2.63 2.14 6.86
N SER A 56 -1.87 1.10 7.21
CA SER A 56 -1.33 0.90 8.58
C SER A 56 0.10 1.43 8.75
N ARG A 57 0.41 2.57 8.14
CA ARG A 57 1.43 3.47 8.67
C ARG A 57 0.73 4.65 9.30
N ARG A 58 -0.08 4.35 10.32
CA ARG A 58 -0.18 5.21 11.49
C ARG A 58 1.24 5.44 11.95
N THR A 59 1.84 6.54 11.54
CA THR A 59 2.98 7.11 12.24
C THR A 59 2.51 7.27 13.68
N PRO A 60 3.04 6.50 14.65
CA PRO A 60 2.83 6.85 16.03
C PRO A 60 3.56 8.18 16.19
N HIS A 61 2.77 9.24 16.32
CA HIS A 61 3.05 10.28 17.29
C HIS A 61 4.54 10.63 17.37
N ARG A 62 5.10 11.23 16.32
CA ARG A 62 6.21 12.16 16.51
C ARG A 62 5.61 13.39 17.19
N SER A 63 5.22 13.24 18.45
CA SER A 63 5.41 14.31 19.41
C SER A 63 6.90 14.56 19.47
N HIS A 64 7.40 15.30 18.49
CA HIS A 64 8.34 16.34 18.82
C HIS A 64 7.58 17.45 19.58
N SER A 65 6.93 17.07 20.69
CA SER A 65 7.21 17.73 21.95
C SER A 65 8.72 17.54 22.17
N ARG A 66 9.54 18.33 21.44
CA ARG A 66 10.78 18.76 22.03
C ARG A 66 10.33 19.58 23.23
N GLY A 67 10.15 18.89 24.34
CA GLY A 67 10.27 19.47 25.66
C GLY A 67 11.65 20.10 25.70
N ARG A 68 11.71 21.34 25.21
CA ARG A 68 12.77 22.30 25.47
C ARG A 68 12.09 23.66 25.64
N SER A 69 11.16 23.70 26.60
CA SER A 69 11.08 24.79 27.57
C SER A 69 12.27 24.73 28.54
N GLN A 70 13.45 24.31 28.08
CA GLN A 70 14.69 24.46 28.81
C GLN A 70 15.05 25.93 28.59
N SER A 71 14.44 26.76 29.43
CA SER A 71 14.60 28.21 29.55
C SER A 71 15.05 28.90 28.26
N ARG A 72 14.13 29.60 27.59
CA ARG A 72 14.57 30.79 26.84
C ARG A 72 15.20 31.70 27.88
N SER A 73 16.51 31.57 28.11
CA SER A 73 17.29 32.54 28.84
C SER A 73 17.08 33.82 28.04
N SER A 74 16.20 34.69 28.54
CA SER A 74 15.83 35.99 27.94
C SER A 74 17.02 36.89 27.69
N ASP A 75 18.19 36.46 28.17
CA ASP A 75 19.48 37.10 28.09
C ASP A 75 20.23 36.85 26.77
N THR A 76 19.75 35.96 25.90
CA THR A 76 20.45 35.58 24.65
C THR A 76 19.61 35.86 23.40
N CYS A 77 20.20 36.49 22.38
CA CYS A 77 19.50 36.85 21.14
C CYS A 77 19.20 35.63 20.25
N TRP A 78 18.28 35.79 19.29
CA TRP A 78 17.83 34.71 18.40
C TRP A 78 18.96 34.00 17.66
N TYR A 79 20.01 34.73 17.28
CA TYR A 79 21.18 34.16 16.60
C TYR A 79 22.00 33.26 17.53
N HIS A 80 22.29 33.69 18.76
CA HIS A 80 23.00 32.84 19.73
C HIS A 80 22.12 31.68 20.24
N TRP A 81 20.80 31.82 20.25
CA TRP A 81 19.89 30.69 20.52
C TRP A 81 19.95 29.63 19.41
N SER A 82 20.01 30.06 18.14
CA SER A 82 19.99 29.16 16.98
C SER A 82 21.35 28.56 16.65
N PHE A 83 22.42 29.34 16.77
CA PHE A 83 23.77 29.00 16.32
C PHE A 83 24.78 28.86 17.48
N GLY A 84 24.38 29.15 18.72
CA GLY A 84 25.26 29.06 19.89
C GLY A 84 26.45 30.03 19.79
N PRO A 85 27.62 29.68 20.35
CA PRO A 85 28.85 30.48 20.28
C PRO A 85 29.33 30.78 18.86
N SER A 86 28.87 30.03 17.86
CA SER A 86 29.25 30.19 16.46
C SER A 86 28.39 31.22 15.71
N ALA A 87 27.53 31.97 16.40
CA ALA A 87 26.73 33.02 15.80
C ALA A 87 27.62 34.16 15.26
N LYS A 88 27.53 34.43 13.95
CA LYS A 88 28.28 35.52 13.29
C LYS A 88 27.67 36.90 13.50
N LYS A 89 26.43 36.94 14.03
CA LYS A 89 25.66 38.16 14.24
C LYS A 89 25.05 38.12 15.62
N CYS A 90 25.14 39.24 16.33
CA CYS A 90 24.56 39.44 17.65
C CYS A 90 23.68 40.71 17.62
N GLU A 91 22.48 40.64 18.19
CA GLU A 91 21.57 41.77 18.33
C GLU A 91 21.45 42.15 19.81
N GLN A 92 21.70 43.43 20.14
CA GLN A 92 21.62 43.95 21.51
C GLN A 92 20.16 44.22 21.92
N PRO A 93 19.80 44.02 23.20
CA PRO A 93 20.65 43.61 24.33
C PRO A 93 20.82 42.08 24.41
N CYS A 94 22.05 41.58 24.24
CA CYS A 94 22.39 40.18 24.41
C CYS A 94 23.53 40.07 25.42
N LYS A 95 23.34 39.27 26.46
CA LYS A 95 24.31 39.03 27.54
C LYS A 95 25.17 37.78 27.29
N PHE A 96 25.17 37.26 26.07
CA PHE A 96 26.00 36.12 25.69
C PHE A 96 27.46 36.59 25.57
N ASN A 97 28.23 36.37 26.62
CA ASN A 97 29.65 36.69 26.66
C ASN A 97 30.43 35.52 26.05
N GLN A 98 31.16 35.76 24.96
CA GLN A 98 32.13 34.81 24.41
C GLN A 98 33.40 34.86 25.28
N GLY A 99 33.31 34.34 26.51
CA GLY A 99 34.42 34.16 27.44
C GLY A 99 34.62 32.68 27.73
N ASN A 100 35.86 32.20 27.72
CA ASN A 100 36.24 30.82 28.01
C ASN A 100 35.95 30.45 29.48
N ASP A 101 34.70 30.19 29.83
CA ASP A 101 34.34 29.61 31.13
C ASP A 101 34.18 28.09 31.00
N THR A 102 35.32 27.41 30.96
CA THR A 102 35.40 26.00 31.37
C THR A 102 35.01 25.93 32.85
N GLY A 103 33.75 25.62 33.14
CA GLY A 103 33.33 25.34 34.51
C GLY A 103 33.97 24.03 35.00
N THR A 104 34.66 24.04 36.14
CA THR A 104 34.50 23.08 37.26
C THR A 104 35.52 23.34 38.39
N HIS A 105 34.96 23.57 39.59
CA HIS A 105 35.44 23.35 40.97
C HIS A 105 36.74 23.99 41.48
#